data_AF-A0A834G727-F1
#
_entry.id   AF-A0A834G727-F1
#
_cell.length_a   1.000
_cell.length_b   1.000
_cell.length_c   1.000
_cell.angle_alpha   90.00
_cell.angle_beta   90.00
_cell.angle_gamma   90.00
#
_symmetry.space_group_name_H-M   'P 1'
#
loop_
_entity.id
_entity.type
_entity.pdbx_description
1 polymer ?
#
loop_
_entity_poly.entity_id
_entity_poly.type
_entity_poly.pdbx_seq_one_letter_code
_entity_poly.pdbx_strand_id
1 'polypeptide(L)'
;MVSETVEGYASLVEYILKLPSEAVPSKAVSEIPRKLKEEWQWQLFESILDSANLNRSSKSHKFLEEIEKQWNGTRTESSGAVTATNETFVYSIWEEEKNIEMASARKRREEEELKDRTDQPRGTWEDVYRSAKRADRYKNDLHERDDGELERSGQPLCIYEPYFGEGTWPFLHRTSLYRGLGLSTKGRRPRTDDIDAPSRLPLLNNPYYRDALVEYGAFFAIANRVDRIHKNAWIGFQSWRATARKESLSKTAETALVDAIQSQRHGDTLYFWIRMDTDPRNPLQQDFWTFCDAINAGHCKFAFSEALKKMYGINHNWTSLPPMPIDGDTWSVMHSWVLPTRSFLEFVMFSRMFVDALDTQFYDDNQSGHCCLSLYKDKHCYSRLLELLINVWAYHSARKMVYVNPDTGLMREHHKLKNRRSQMWVKWFSYATVKSMDEDLAEELDSDHPQKRRLWPSTGEVFWQGMYEKERTQRNRDKEKRKKQSKDKISRIRSRHHQKTIGKYVKPLPEAVEVSNSTVVVARLLR
;
A
#
# COMPACT_ATOMS: atom_id res chain seq x y z
N MET A 1 -19.16 -35.38 -42.61
CA MET A 1 -19.92 -35.20 -41.35
C MET A 1 -19.03 -35.03 -40.11
N VAL A 2 -18.21 -36.02 -39.69
CA VAL A 2 -17.31 -35.86 -38.52
C VAL A 2 -16.12 -34.94 -38.80
N SER A 3 -15.47 -35.06 -39.96
CA SER A 3 -14.35 -34.16 -40.30
C SER A 3 -14.80 -32.70 -40.44
N GLU A 4 -15.95 -32.46 -41.08
CA GLU A 4 -16.52 -31.12 -41.24
C GLU A 4 -16.91 -30.48 -39.90
N THR A 5 -17.33 -31.28 -38.89
CA THR A 5 -17.62 -30.75 -37.55
C THR A 5 -16.35 -30.45 -36.77
N VAL A 6 -15.30 -31.27 -36.89
CA VAL A 6 -13.98 -31.00 -36.28
C VAL A 6 -13.34 -29.75 -36.88
N GLU A 7 -13.36 -29.62 -38.22
CA GLU A 7 -12.84 -28.44 -38.92
C GLU A 7 -13.66 -27.19 -38.64
N GLY A 8 -14.99 -27.31 -38.59
CA GLY A 8 -15.89 -26.22 -38.23
C GLY A 8 -15.68 -25.72 -36.80
N TYR A 9 -15.51 -26.63 -35.84
CA TYR A 9 -15.22 -26.27 -34.45
C TYR A 9 -13.83 -25.60 -34.31
N ALA A 10 -12.81 -26.13 -34.97
CA ALA A 10 -11.47 -25.53 -34.96
C ALA A 10 -11.47 -24.11 -35.54
N SER A 11 -12.20 -23.90 -36.65
CA SER A 11 -12.34 -22.59 -37.29
C SER A 11 -13.09 -21.59 -36.39
N LEU A 12 -14.10 -22.06 -35.64
CA LEU A 12 -14.85 -21.24 -34.69
C LEU A 12 -13.97 -20.79 -33.51
N VAL A 13 -13.13 -21.68 -32.99
CA VAL A 13 -12.21 -21.39 -31.89
C VAL A 13 -11.13 -20.38 -32.33
N GLU A 14 -10.59 -20.52 -33.54
CA GLU A 14 -9.65 -19.55 -34.13
C GLU A 14 -10.27 -18.14 -34.27
N TYR A 15 -11.57 -18.06 -34.55
CA TYR A 15 -12.28 -16.78 -34.68
C TYR A 15 -12.64 -16.13 -33.33
N ILE A 16 -12.92 -16.94 -32.31
CA ILE A 16 -13.31 -16.49 -30.97
C ILE A 16 -12.08 -16.10 -30.13
N LEU A 17 -10.97 -16.83 -30.26
CA LEU A 17 -9.75 -16.59 -29.50
C LEU A 17 -8.82 -15.63 -30.25
N LYS A 18 -8.99 -14.33 -30.02
CA LYS A 18 -8.04 -13.31 -30.50
C LYS A 18 -6.79 -13.28 -29.61
N LEU A 19 -5.73 -13.94 -30.07
CA LEU A 19 -4.46 -13.97 -29.36
C LEU A 19 -3.66 -12.66 -29.57
N PRO A 20 -2.83 -12.23 -28.60
CA PRO A 20 -1.95 -11.06 -28.73
C PRO A 20 -0.93 -11.25 -29.87
N SER A 21 -0.43 -10.16 -30.46
CA SER A 21 0.51 -10.18 -31.61
C SER A 21 1.87 -10.85 -31.36
N GLU A 22 2.16 -11.21 -30.11
CA GLU A 22 3.39 -11.86 -29.67
C GLU A 22 3.25 -13.38 -29.53
N ALA A 23 2.02 -13.92 -29.62
CA ALA A 23 1.77 -15.35 -29.63
C ALA A 23 2.02 -15.94 -31.03
N VAL A 24 2.70 -17.08 -31.09
CA VAL A 24 2.89 -17.82 -32.35
C VAL A 24 1.50 -18.18 -32.89
N PRO A 25 1.16 -17.82 -34.15
CA PRO A 25 -0.15 -18.12 -34.70
C PRO A 25 -0.39 -19.64 -34.70
N SER A 26 -1.61 -20.05 -34.36
CA SER A 26 -2.01 -21.44 -34.51
C SER A 26 -1.82 -21.88 -35.95
N LYS A 27 -1.38 -23.13 -36.14
CA LYS A 27 -1.33 -23.74 -37.47
C LYS A 27 -2.72 -23.76 -38.08
N ALA A 28 -2.79 -23.55 -39.39
CA ALA A 28 -4.06 -23.49 -40.11
C ALA A 28 -4.86 -24.80 -39.91
N VAL A 29 -6.19 -24.70 -39.84
CA VAL A 29 -7.10 -25.85 -39.70
C VAL A 29 -6.89 -26.91 -40.80
N SER A 30 -6.37 -26.51 -41.96
CA SER A 30 -5.96 -27.39 -43.05
C SER A 30 -4.79 -28.32 -42.70
N GLU A 31 -3.95 -27.96 -41.73
CA GLU A 31 -2.76 -28.71 -41.29
C GLU A 31 -3.07 -29.77 -40.22
N ILE A 32 -4.31 -29.87 -39.74
CA ILE A 32 -4.71 -30.93 -38.79
C ILE A 32 -4.50 -32.31 -39.47
N PRO A 33 -3.75 -33.25 -38.86
CA PRO A 33 -3.51 -34.58 -39.41
C PRO A 33 -4.81 -35.33 -39.74
N ARG A 34 -4.87 -35.98 -40.92
CA ARG A 34 -6.09 -36.67 -41.42
C ARG A 34 -6.65 -37.69 -40.42
N LYS A 35 -5.78 -38.40 -39.70
CA LYS A 35 -6.16 -39.36 -38.64
C LYS A 35 -7.00 -38.74 -37.50
N LEU A 36 -6.85 -37.44 -37.23
CA LEU A 36 -7.60 -36.74 -36.18
C LEU A 36 -8.91 -36.11 -36.70
N LYS A 37 -9.12 -36.12 -38.02
CA LYS A 37 -10.34 -35.62 -38.68
C LYS A 37 -11.37 -36.72 -38.91
N GLU A 38 -10.95 -37.98 -38.86
CA GLU A 38 -11.78 -39.13 -39.17
C GLU A 38 -12.75 -39.45 -38.03
N GLU A 39 -12.30 -39.36 -36.77
CA GLU A 39 -13.11 -39.61 -35.58
C GLU A 39 -12.72 -38.70 -34.41
N TRP A 40 -13.70 -38.32 -33.60
CA TRP A 40 -13.47 -37.56 -32.37
C TRP A 40 -12.83 -38.47 -31.32
N GLN A 41 -11.54 -38.26 -31.02
CA GLN A 41 -10.76 -39.14 -30.15
C GLN A 41 -11.01 -38.89 -28.65
N TRP A 42 -12.22 -39.19 -28.19
CA TRP A 42 -12.58 -39.12 -26.77
C TRP A 42 -11.73 -40.03 -25.88
N GLN A 43 -11.14 -41.09 -26.44
CA GLN A 43 -10.25 -42.03 -25.75
C GLN A 43 -9.00 -41.38 -25.15
N LEU A 44 -8.51 -40.28 -25.73
CA LEU A 44 -7.41 -39.50 -25.14
C LEU A 44 -7.82 -38.83 -23.81
N PHE A 45 -9.12 -38.69 -23.57
CA PHE A 45 -9.71 -38.10 -22.38
C PHE A 45 -10.27 -39.17 -21.43
N GLU A 46 -10.24 -40.46 -21.76
CA GLU A 46 -10.75 -41.52 -20.88
C GLU A 46 -9.91 -41.68 -19.61
N SER A 47 -8.59 -41.40 -19.66
CA SER A 47 -7.71 -41.32 -18.48
C SER A 47 -8.11 -40.24 -17.46
N ILE A 48 -9.06 -39.37 -17.82
CA ILE A 48 -9.55 -38.26 -16.98
C ILE A 48 -10.71 -38.71 -16.09
N LEU A 49 -11.49 -39.70 -16.51
CA LEU A 49 -12.73 -40.13 -15.85
C LEU A 49 -12.49 -40.89 -14.53
N ASP A 50 -11.41 -41.68 -14.43
CA ASP A 50 -11.11 -42.50 -13.24
C ASP A 50 -10.55 -41.70 -12.05
N SER A 51 -10.32 -40.39 -12.19
CA SER A 51 -9.72 -39.52 -11.15
C SER A 51 -10.75 -38.70 -10.35
N ALA A 52 -11.91 -39.28 -10.05
CA ALA A 52 -13.06 -38.55 -9.48
C ALA A 52 -12.84 -37.93 -8.08
N ASN A 53 -11.75 -38.24 -7.36
CA ASN A 53 -11.54 -37.80 -5.96
C ASN A 53 -10.33 -36.87 -5.69
N LEU A 54 -9.88 -36.06 -6.65
CA LEU A 54 -8.83 -35.04 -6.42
C LEU A 54 -9.11 -33.68 -7.11
N ASN A 55 -8.62 -32.60 -6.48
CA ASN A 55 -8.84 -31.17 -6.77
C ASN A 55 -8.78 -30.75 -8.26
N ARG A 56 -9.75 -29.93 -8.66
CA ARG A 56 -10.05 -29.51 -10.05
C ARG A 56 -8.99 -28.61 -10.73
N SER A 57 -8.11 -27.95 -9.98
CA SER A 57 -7.09 -27.02 -10.53
C SER A 57 -5.78 -27.75 -10.91
N SER A 58 -5.29 -28.69 -10.09
CA SER A 58 -4.14 -29.54 -10.42
C SER A 58 -4.39 -30.44 -11.64
N LYS A 59 -5.65 -30.65 -12.02
CA LYS A 59 -6.07 -31.40 -13.21
C LYS A 59 -5.70 -30.73 -14.53
N SER A 60 -5.53 -29.41 -14.60
CA SER A 60 -5.29 -28.73 -15.88
C SER A 60 -3.82 -28.74 -16.32
N HIS A 61 -2.89 -28.52 -15.37
CA HIS A 61 -1.47 -28.33 -15.69
C HIS A 61 -0.73 -29.67 -15.88
N LYS A 62 -0.97 -30.65 -14.99
CA LYS A 62 -0.39 -32.01 -15.16
C LYS A 62 -0.89 -32.70 -16.42
N PHE A 63 -2.15 -32.45 -16.79
CA PHE A 63 -2.76 -33.00 -17.99
C PHE A 63 -2.17 -32.41 -19.28
N LEU A 64 -1.97 -31.09 -19.31
CA LEU A 64 -1.27 -30.43 -20.42
C LEU A 64 0.17 -30.95 -20.55
N GLU A 65 0.88 -31.12 -19.43
CA GLU A 65 2.22 -31.72 -19.42
C GLU A 65 2.27 -33.17 -19.94
N GLU A 66 1.28 -34.01 -19.58
CA GLU A 66 1.24 -35.42 -20.00
C GLU A 66 0.93 -35.54 -21.50
N ILE A 67 0.01 -34.71 -22.01
CA ILE A 67 -0.29 -34.61 -23.44
C ILE A 67 0.88 -34.01 -24.21
N GLU A 68 1.55 -32.98 -23.68
CA GLU A 68 2.70 -32.34 -24.28
C GLU A 68 3.92 -33.26 -24.30
N LYS A 69 4.10 -34.13 -23.29
CA LYS A 69 5.08 -35.23 -23.31
C LYS A 69 4.76 -36.30 -24.34
N GLN A 70 3.50 -36.70 -24.48
CA GLN A 70 3.10 -37.63 -25.54
C GLN A 70 3.26 -37.02 -26.94
N TRP A 71 3.07 -35.71 -27.07
CA TRP A 71 3.24 -34.98 -28.32
C TRP A 71 4.72 -34.77 -28.69
N ASN A 72 5.59 -34.54 -27.69
CA ASN A 72 7.02 -34.30 -27.87
C ASN A 72 7.86 -35.58 -27.97
N GLY A 73 7.28 -36.76 -27.68
CA GLY A 73 7.95 -38.06 -27.74
C GLY A 73 8.42 -38.53 -29.13
N THR A 74 8.14 -37.77 -30.19
CA THR A 74 8.54 -38.12 -31.57
C THR A 74 9.61 -37.20 -32.16
N ARG A 75 10.33 -36.42 -31.35
CA ARG A 75 11.36 -35.51 -31.89
C ARG A 75 12.62 -35.41 -31.03
N THR A 76 13.58 -36.27 -31.41
CA THR A 76 15.03 -36.03 -31.45
C THR A 76 15.84 -36.26 -30.17
N GLU A 77 16.52 -37.41 -30.18
CA GLU A 77 17.86 -37.59 -29.64
C GLU A 77 18.86 -36.69 -30.39
N SER A 78 19.65 -35.88 -29.67
CA SER A 78 21.05 -35.65 -30.02
C SER A 78 21.82 -35.07 -28.84
N SER A 79 22.94 -35.72 -28.56
CA SER A 79 23.98 -35.45 -27.58
C SER A 79 24.71 -34.11 -27.74
N GLY A 80 25.33 -33.64 -26.65
CA GLY A 80 26.35 -32.59 -26.68
C GLY A 80 26.75 -32.08 -25.30
N ALA A 81 27.77 -32.68 -24.69
CA ALA A 81 28.41 -32.21 -23.45
C ALA A 81 29.32 -31.00 -23.73
N VAL A 82 29.32 -29.98 -22.86
CA VAL A 82 30.51 -29.13 -22.64
C VAL A 82 30.57 -28.61 -21.20
N THR A 83 31.70 -28.86 -20.57
CA THR A 83 32.25 -28.34 -19.32
C THR A 83 32.38 -26.81 -19.30
N ALA A 84 31.66 -26.10 -18.41
CA ALA A 84 31.83 -24.65 -18.19
C ALA A 84 31.39 -24.21 -16.77
N THR A 85 31.66 -25.01 -15.74
CA THR A 85 31.10 -24.81 -14.39
C THR A 85 31.97 -24.00 -13.42
N ASN A 86 33.23 -23.70 -13.75
CA ASN A 86 34.16 -23.13 -12.76
C ASN A 86 34.38 -21.61 -12.84
N GLU A 87 34.09 -20.93 -13.96
CA GLU A 87 34.19 -19.46 -14.03
C GLU A 87 32.88 -18.76 -13.64
N THR A 88 31.74 -19.40 -13.91
CA THR A 88 30.40 -18.92 -13.56
C THR A 88 30.20 -18.81 -12.04
N PHE A 89 30.81 -19.72 -11.27
CA PHE A 89 30.73 -19.78 -9.81
C PHE A 89 31.41 -18.58 -9.12
N VAL A 90 32.49 -18.05 -9.71
CA VAL A 90 33.21 -16.90 -9.12
C VAL A 90 32.45 -15.60 -9.40
N TYR A 91 31.87 -15.44 -10.59
CA TYR A 91 31.09 -14.23 -10.91
C TYR A 91 29.79 -14.16 -10.11
N SER A 92 29.10 -15.28 -9.91
CA SER A 92 27.86 -15.34 -9.12
C SER A 92 28.09 -14.98 -7.65
N ILE A 93 29.20 -15.42 -7.05
CA ILE A 93 29.55 -15.09 -5.65
C ILE A 93 29.85 -13.59 -5.49
N TRP A 94 30.58 -12.99 -6.43
CA TRP A 94 30.87 -11.54 -6.40
C TRP A 94 29.62 -10.68 -6.67
N GLU A 95 28.72 -11.14 -7.52
CA GLU A 95 27.43 -10.49 -7.77
C GLU A 95 26.51 -10.59 -6.55
N GLU A 96 26.50 -11.73 -5.87
CA GLU A 96 25.77 -11.95 -4.62
C GLU A 96 26.31 -11.08 -3.47
N GLU A 97 27.63 -11.02 -3.27
CA GLU A 97 28.28 -10.15 -2.27
C GLU A 97 27.95 -8.67 -2.54
N LYS A 98 28.02 -8.24 -3.81
CA LYS A 98 27.67 -6.87 -4.22
C LYS A 98 26.18 -6.58 -4.02
N ASN A 99 25.30 -7.54 -4.28
CA ASN A 99 23.87 -7.42 -4.02
C ASN A 99 23.59 -7.33 -2.51
N ILE A 100 24.31 -8.09 -1.68
CA ILE A 100 24.24 -8.02 -0.22
C ILE A 100 24.76 -6.68 0.31
N GLU A 101 25.87 -6.16 -0.22
CA GLU A 101 26.38 -4.81 0.13
C GLU A 101 25.42 -3.70 -0.31
N MET A 102 24.84 -3.79 -1.51
CA MET A 102 23.84 -2.84 -1.98
C MET A 102 22.55 -2.91 -1.14
N ALA A 103 22.09 -4.11 -0.78
CA ALA A 103 20.92 -4.32 0.07
C ALA A 103 21.16 -3.82 1.50
N SER A 104 22.35 -4.06 2.07
CA SER A 104 22.69 -3.57 3.41
C SER A 104 22.92 -2.06 3.45
N ALA A 105 23.51 -1.46 2.42
CA ALA A 105 23.64 -0.01 2.27
C ALA A 105 22.29 0.68 1.98
N ARG A 106 21.35 -0.02 1.32
CA ARG A 106 19.97 0.46 1.13
C ARG A 106 19.18 0.36 2.43
N LYS A 107 19.24 -0.79 3.12
CA LYS A 107 18.65 -0.97 4.44
C LYS A 107 19.14 0.11 5.40
N ARG A 108 20.43 0.45 5.39
CA ARG A 108 20.96 1.58 6.19
C ARG A 108 20.35 2.91 5.79
N ARG A 109 20.12 3.19 4.50
CA ARG A 109 19.48 4.44 4.03
C ARG A 109 17.98 4.52 4.34
N GLU A 110 17.24 3.44 4.15
CA GLU A 110 15.83 3.36 4.56
C GLU A 110 15.70 3.39 6.08
N GLU A 111 16.60 2.71 6.80
CA GLU A 111 16.70 2.83 8.26
C GLU A 111 17.13 4.23 8.68
N GLU A 112 17.98 4.95 7.94
CA GLU A 112 18.31 6.36 8.18
C GLU A 112 17.12 7.27 7.91
N GLU A 113 16.37 7.08 6.82
CA GLU A 113 15.10 7.78 6.56
C GLU A 113 14.05 7.45 7.62
N LEU A 114 14.03 6.22 8.15
CA LEU A 114 13.18 5.80 9.27
C LEU A 114 13.71 6.27 10.63
N LYS A 115 15.02 6.50 10.78
CA LYS A 115 15.69 6.92 12.01
C LYS A 115 15.65 8.43 12.16
N ASP A 116 15.69 9.19 11.06
CA ASP A 116 15.32 10.61 11.03
C ASP A 116 13.87 10.80 11.55
N ARG A 117 12.98 9.80 11.37
CA ARG A 117 11.63 9.76 11.97
C ARG A 117 11.60 9.44 13.47
N THR A 118 12.66 8.85 14.03
CA THR A 118 12.74 8.46 15.46
C THR A 118 13.52 9.46 16.30
N ASP A 119 14.50 10.13 15.67
CA ASP A 119 15.42 11.10 16.28
C ASP A 119 14.95 12.58 16.11
N GLN A 120 13.70 12.83 15.69
CA GLN A 120 13.09 14.17 15.74
C GLN A 120 12.30 14.39 17.05
N PRO A 121 12.94 14.85 18.15
CA PRO A 121 12.20 15.48 19.22
C PRO A 121 11.76 16.86 18.70
N ARG A 122 10.47 16.95 18.38
CA ARG A 122 9.79 18.12 17.79
C ARG A 122 10.02 18.25 16.28
N GLY A 123 8.98 18.64 15.55
CA GLY A 123 9.20 19.24 14.24
C GLY A 123 10.24 20.34 14.39
N THR A 124 11.29 20.30 13.59
CA THR A 124 12.40 21.27 13.64
C THR A 124 11.81 22.68 13.63
N TRP A 125 12.40 23.65 14.34
CA TRP A 125 11.90 25.03 14.28
C TRP A 125 11.83 25.53 12.82
N GLU A 126 12.67 25.02 11.92
CA GLU A 126 12.55 25.22 10.47
C GLU A 126 11.24 24.67 9.87
N ASP A 127 10.72 23.53 10.32
CA ASP A 127 9.46 22.94 9.83
C ASP A 127 8.24 23.68 10.37
N VAL A 128 8.27 24.08 11.64
CA VAL A 128 7.26 24.97 12.24
C VAL A 128 7.28 26.32 11.52
N TYR A 129 8.47 26.89 11.28
CA TYR A 129 8.64 28.15 10.55
C TYR A 129 8.23 28.06 9.08
N ARG A 130 8.53 26.95 8.37
CA ARG A 130 8.06 26.72 6.99
C ARG A 130 6.54 26.56 6.93
N SER A 131 5.96 25.85 7.89
CA SER A 131 4.50 25.67 7.99
C SER A 131 3.84 27.01 8.31
N ALA A 132 4.39 27.78 9.26
CA ALA A 132 3.91 29.13 9.59
C ALA A 132 4.02 30.08 8.40
N LYS A 133 5.14 30.02 7.66
CA LYS A 133 5.33 30.83 6.43
C LYS A 133 4.43 30.39 5.28
N ARG A 134 4.02 29.12 5.21
CA ARG A 134 2.98 28.67 4.26
C ARG A 134 1.62 29.20 4.68
N ALA A 135 1.24 29.05 5.95
CA ALA A 135 0.02 29.59 6.51
C ALA A 135 -0.09 31.11 6.27
N ASP A 136 1.00 31.84 6.49
CA ASP A 136 1.08 33.27 6.23
C ASP A 136 0.93 33.65 4.75
N ARG A 137 1.40 32.79 3.81
CA ARG A 137 1.28 33.04 2.36
C ARG A 137 -0.12 32.73 1.80
N TYR A 138 -0.87 31.85 2.47
CA TYR A 138 -2.23 31.47 2.08
C TYR A 138 -3.32 32.23 2.86
N LYS A 139 -2.94 33.30 3.58
CA LYS A 139 -3.82 34.22 4.34
C LYS A 139 -5.04 34.79 3.60
N ASN A 140 -5.17 34.56 2.29
CA ASN A 140 -6.33 35.02 1.52
C ASN A 140 -7.45 33.98 1.34
N ASP A 141 -7.33 32.72 1.80
CA ASP A 141 -8.44 31.76 1.57
C ASP A 141 -8.98 30.95 2.76
N LEU A 142 -8.24 30.50 3.79
CA LEU A 142 -8.85 29.63 4.83
C LEU A 142 -8.12 29.72 6.19
N HIS A 143 -8.50 30.67 7.03
CA HIS A 143 -7.84 30.95 8.32
C HIS A 143 -7.87 29.81 9.36
N GLU A 144 -8.90 28.94 9.39
CA GLU A 144 -9.00 27.88 10.41
C GLU A 144 -8.24 26.59 10.06
N ARG A 145 -7.91 26.39 8.78
CA ARG A 145 -7.32 25.12 8.29
C ARG A 145 -5.86 24.96 8.72
N ASP A 146 -5.13 26.07 8.75
CA ASP A 146 -3.67 26.04 8.95
C ASP A 146 -3.26 26.09 10.43
N ASP A 147 -4.08 26.68 11.32
CA ASP A 147 -3.80 26.74 12.76
C ASP A 147 -3.78 25.34 13.39
N GLY A 148 -4.74 24.48 13.02
CA GLY A 148 -4.79 23.09 13.50
C GLY A 148 -3.64 22.23 12.98
N GLU A 149 -3.16 22.45 11.75
CA GLU A 149 -1.96 21.77 11.22
C GLU A 149 -0.68 22.22 11.93
N LEU A 150 -0.59 23.50 12.28
CA LEU A 150 0.51 24.07 13.04
C LEU A 150 0.61 23.46 14.45
N GLU A 151 -0.50 23.42 15.20
CA GLU A 151 -0.53 22.83 16.54
C GLU A 151 -0.10 21.37 16.53
N ARG A 152 -0.54 20.59 15.53
CA ARG A 152 -0.19 19.17 15.38
C ARG A 152 1.27 18.96 15.02
N SER A 153 1.88 19.85 14.24
CA SER A 153 3.30 19.73 13.87
C SER A 153 4.26 19.82 15.07
N GLY A 154 3.80 20.43 16.17
CA GLY A 154 4.54 20.51 17.44
C GLY A 154 4.35 19.33 18.40
N GLN A 155 3.40 18.42 18.12
CA GLN A 155 3.06 17.31 19.03
C GLN A 155 3.82 16.01 18.68
N PRO A 156 4.13 15.14 19.65
CA PRO A 156 4.76 13.85 19.37
C PRO A 156 3.78 12.81 18.81
N LEU A 157 2.47 12.98 19.06
CA LEU A 157 1.40 12.03 18.75
C LEU A 157 0.25 12.74 18.03
N CYS A 158 -0.32 12.07 17.02
CA CYS A 158 -1.61 12.42 16.42
C CYS A 158 -2.47 11.16 16.33
N ILE A 159 -3.69 11.21 16.87
CA ILE A 159 -4.67 10.12 16.84
C ILE A 159 -5.68 10.39 15.73
N TYR A 160 -5.80 9.46 14.78
CA TYR A 160 -6.78 9.56 13.71
C TYR A 160 -8.11 8.93 14.10
N GLU A 161 -9.20 9.58 13.73
CA GLU A 161 -10.55 9.06 13.93
C GLU A 161 -11.20 8.79 12.57
N PRO A 162 -11.14 7.54 12.06
CA PRO A 162 -11.84 7.17 10.85
C PRO A 162 -13.34 7.29 11.05
N TYR A 163 -14.03 7.92 10.08
CA TYR A 163 -15.47 8.07 10.16
C TYR A 163 -16.14 8.03 8.79
N PHE A 164 -17.43 7.71 8.81
CA PHE A 164 -18.24 7.63 7.60
C PHE A 164 -19.57 8.36 7.79
N GLY A 165 -19.77 9.43 7.01
CA GLY A 165 -21.03 10.17 6.97
C GLY A 165 -21.25 11.11 8.16
N GLU A 166 -22.29 11.93 8.04
CA GLU A 166 -22.55 13.05 8.94
C GLU A 166 -23.00 12.63 10.35
N GLY A 167 -23.64 11.46 10.47
CA GLY A 167 -24.13 10.93 11.75
C GLY A 167 -23.04 10.60 12.76
N THR A 168 -21.78 10.53 12.32
CA THR A 168 -20.63 10.25 13.19
C THR A 168 -20.02 11.50 13.81
N TRP A 169 -20.30 12.68 13.26
CA TRP A 169 -19.63 13.93 13.65
C TRP A 169 -19.72 14.29 15.13
N PRO A 170 -20.84 14.07 15.85
CA PRO A 170 -20.92 14.39 17.28
C PRO A 170 -19.97 13.57 18.17
N PHE A 171 -19.50 12.42 17.68
CA PHE A 171 -18.62 11.50 18.42
C PHE A 171 -17.13 11.74 18.17
N LEU A 172 -16.81 12.71 17.30
CA LEU A 172 -15.43 13.01 16.92
C LEU A 172 -14.88 14.17 17.76
N HIS A 173 -13.63 14.05 18.14
CA HIS A 173 -12.93 15.05 18.91
C HIS A 173 -12.63 16.29 18.07
N ARG A 174 -12.45 17.42 18.76
CA ARG A 174 -12.10 18.73 18.18
C ARG A 174 -10.76 19.27 18.71
N THR A 175 -10.07 18.50 19.54
CA THR A 175 -8.76 18.86 20.09
C THR A 175 -7.66 18.56 19.08
N SER A 176 -6.50 19.24 19.19
CA SER A 176 -5.39 19.05 18.24
C SER A 176 -4.75 17.67 18.29
N LEU A 177 -4.90 16.92 19.40
CA LEU A 177 -4.44 15.54 19.50
C LEU A 177 -5.15 14.61 18.50
N TYR A 178 -6.39 14.93 18.12
CA TYR A 178 -7.22 14.11 17.24
C TYR A 178 -7.38 14.77 15.86
N ARG A 179 -7.39 13.94 14.82
CA ARG A 179 -7.69 14.38 13.45
C ARG A 179 -8.70 13.44 12.81
N GLY A 180 -9.80 13.99 12.32
CA GLY A 180 -10.81 13.20 11.63
C GLY A 180 -10.30 12.71 10.28
N LEU A 181 -10.69 11.50 9.90
CA LEU A 181 -10.40 10.92 8.61
C LEU A 181 -11.71 10.44 7.97
N GLY A 182 -12.16 11.19 6.96
CA GLY A 182 -13.38 10.90 6.23
C GLY A 182 -13.16 9.79 5.21
N LEU A 183 -13.89 8.67 5.37
CA LEU A 183 -13.89 7.56 4.42
C LEU A 183 -14.74 7.84 3.16
N SER A 184 -15.46 8.96 3.14
CA SER A 184 -16.28 9.42 2.01
C SER A 184 -16.13 10.92 1.80
N THR A 185 -15.90 11.32 0.55
CA THR A 185 -15.78 12.72 0.14
C THR A 185 -17.03 13.54 0.46
N LYS A 186 -18.22 12.91 0.37
CA LYS A 186 -19.52 13.57 0.53
C LYS A 186 -19.95 13.76 1.99
N GLY A 187 -19.31 13.08 2.94
CA GLY A 187 -19.72 13.07 4.35
C GLY A 187 -18.76 13.79 5.29
N ARG A 188 -17.85 14.62 4.76
CA ARG A 188 -16.79 15.27 5.52
C ARG A 188 -17.37 16.40 6.37
N ARG A 189 -16.89 16.51 7.62
CA ARG A 189 -17.21 17.64 8.50
C ARG A 189 -16.86 18.96 7.82
N PRO A 190 -17.81 19.92 7.76
CA PRO A 190 -17.52 21.24 7.21
C PRO A 190 -16.60 22.00 8.17
N ARG A 191 -15.67 22.78 7.60
CA ARG A 191 -14.77 23.69 8.34
C ARG A 191 -13.85 23.00 9.37
N THR A 192 -13.61 21.70 9.23
CA THR A 192 -12.57 20.98 9.99
C THR A 192 -11.45 20.54 9.07
N ASP A 193 -10.23 20.44 9.61
CA ASP A 193 -9.06 19.93 8.87
C ASP A 193 -8.99 18.38 8.87
N ASP A 194 -10.10 17.77 8.43
CA ASP A 194 -10.20 16.32 8.30
C ASP A 194 -9.59 15.84 6.97
N ILE A 195 -8.95 14.67 7.02
CA ILE A 195 -8.32 14.05 5.85
C ILE A 195 -9.37 13.35 5.00
N ASP A 196 -9.30 13.58 3.69
CA ASP A 196 -10.14 12.92 2.70
C ASP A 196 -9.47 11.62 2.21
N ALA A 197 -9.86 10.48 2.77
CA ALA A 197 -9.21 9.20 2.49
C ALA A 197 -9.35 8.74 1.03
N PRO A 198 -10.53 8.85 0.36
CA PRO A 198 -10.64 8.51 -1.07
C PRO A 198 -9.77 9.35 -2.01
N SER A 199 -9.47 10.61 -1.67
CA SER A 199 -8.52 11.42 -2.45
C SER A 199 -7.08 10.89 -2.39
N ARG A 200 -6.76 10.16 -1.32
CA ARG A 200 -5.44 9.59 -1.03
C ARG A 200 -5.33 8.17 -1.57
N LEU A 201 -6.38 7.38 -1.39
CA LEU A 201 -6.44 5.99 -1.79
C LEU A 201 -7.65 5.80 -2.71
N PRO A 202 -7.44 5.82 -4.04
CA PRO A 202 -8.52 5.67 -5.00
C PRO A 202 -9.34 4.39 -4.83
N LEU A 203 -8.76 3.35 -4.21
CA LEU A 203 -9.45 2.11 -3.83
C LEU A 203 -10.73 2.37 -3.01
N LEU A 204 -10.73 3.39 -2.15
CA LEU A 204 -11.86 3.77 -1.30
C LEU A 204 -12.97 4.53 -2.05
N ASN A 205 -12.75 4.91 -3.31
CA ASN A 205 -13.85 5.40 -4.17
C ASN A 205 -14.81 4.26 -4.55
N ASN A 206 -14.32 3.01 -4.57
CA ASN A 206 -15.17 1.87 -4.80
C ASN A 206 -15.99 1.59 -3.52
N PRO A 207 -17.34 1.66 -3.59
CA PRO A 207 -18.18 1.42 -2.43
C PRO A 207 -17.98 0.04 -1.82
N TYR A 208 -17.64 -0.97 -2.63
CA TYR A 208 -17.34 -2.31 -2.14
C TYR A 208 -16.18 -2.32 -1.14
N TYR A 209 -15.00 -1.84 -1.54
CA TYR A 209 -13.84 -1.87 -0.64
C TYR A 209 -13.96 -0.89 0.53
N ARG A 210 -14.59 0.26 0.29
CA ARG A 210 -14.88 1.21 1.36
C ARG A 210 -15.72 0.57 2.46
N ASP A 211 -16.75 -0.18 2.07
CA ASP A 211 -17.65 -0.81 3.03
C ASP A 211 -17.03 -2.09 3.62
N ALA A 212 -16.27 -2.87 2.84
CA ALA A 212 -15.62 -4.11 3.30
C ALA A 212 -14.48 -3.85 4.29
N LEU A 213 -13.66 -2.81 4.05
CA LEU A 213 -12.53 -2.43 4.89
C LEU A 213 -12.94 -1.50 6.04
N VAL A 214 -13.96 -0.66 5.84
CA VAL A 214 -14.44 0.31 6.84
C VAL A 214 -13.29 1.19 7.39
N GLU A 215 -13.12 1.24 8.71
CA GLU A 215 -12.10 2.02 9.41
C GLU A 215 -10.68 1.56 9.05
N TYR A 216 -10.51 0.29 8.66
CA TYR A 216 -9.21 -0.24 8.25
C TYR A 216 -8.67 0.44 6.98
N GLY A 217 -9.56 0.86 6.08
CA GLY A 217 -9.18 1.59 4.87
C GLY A 217 -8.47 2.91 5.19
N ALA A 218 -8.71 3.48 6.37
CA ALA A 218 -8.00 4.66 6.84
C ALA A 218 -6.50 4.43 7.04
N PHE A 219 -6.11 3.24 7.50
CA PHE A 219 -4.71 2.91 7.74
C PHE A 219 -3.93 2.95 6.43
N PHE A 220 -4.49 2.33 5.39
CA PHE A 220 -3.95 2.34 4.04
C PHE A 220 -3.91 3.75 3.44
N ALA A 221 -4.94 4.58 3.67
CA ALA A 221 -4.98 5.95 3.17
C ALA A 221 -3.93 6.86 3.82
N ILE A 222 -3.68 6.71 5.12
CA ILE A 222 -2.62 7.44 5.83
C ILE A 222 -1.24 6.93 5.41
N ALA A 223 -1.06 5.62 5.35
CA ALA A 223 0.24 5.01 5.04
C ALA A 223 0.69 5.29 3.60
N ASN A 224 -0.25 5.45 2.65
CA ASN A 224 0.10 5.89 1.31
C ASN A 224 0.72 7.30 1.38
N ARG A 225 2.04 7.41 1.17
CA ARG A 225 2.81 8.66 1.28
C ARG A 225 2.58 9.39 2.60
N VAL A 226 2.82 8.67 3.70
CA VAL A 226 2.60 9.14 5.08
C VAL A 226 3.22 10.50 5.36
N ASP A 227 4.43 10.76 4.87
CA ASP A 227 5.21 11.99 5.12
C ASP A 227 4.51 13.27 4.62
N ARG A 228 3.52 13.14 3.73
CA ARG A 228 2.73 14.28 3.24
C ARG A 228 1.65 14.74 4.21
N ILE A 229 1.25 13.88 5.13
CA ILE A 229 0.09 14.08 6.01
C ILE A 229 0.49 14.02 7.47
N HIS A 230 1.28 13.02 7.82
CA HIS A 230 1.65 12.70 9.18
C HIS A 230 3.16 12.84 9.34
N LYS A 231 3.57 13.76 10.20
CA LYS A 231 4.98 14.06 10.48
C LYS A 231 5.37 13.73 11.92
N ASN A 232 4.42 13.28 12.72
CA ASN A 232 4.65 12.99 14.13
C ASN A 232 5.38 11.65 14.26
N ALA A 233 6.16 11.51 15.33
CA ALA A 233 6.90 10.28 15.61
C ALA A 233 5.96 9.11 16.00
N TRP A 234 4.76 9.43 16.50
CA TRP A 234 3.74 8.47 16.90
C TRP A 234 2.41 8.73 16.21
N ILE A 235 1.75 7.63 15.88
CA ILE A 235 0.44 7.59 15.23
C ILE A 235 -0.52 6.76 16.06
N GLY A 236 -1.73 7.26 16.23
CA GLY A 236 -2.82 6.53 16.89
C GLY A 236 -4.05 6.43 16.00
N PHE A 237 -4.92 5.51 16.36
CA PHE A 237 -6.25 5.40 15.80
C PHE A 237 -7.27 5.22 16.93
N GLN A 238 -8.46 5.78 16.72
CA GLN A 238 -9.61 5.59 17.59
C GLN A 238 -10.86 5.46 16.74
N SER A 239 -11.63 4.38 16.95
CA SER A 239 -12.95 4.28 16.35
C SER A 239 -13.89 5.30 16.99
N TRP A 240 -14.68 6.02 16.19
CA TRP A 240 -15.75 6.90 16.70
C TRP A 240 -16.76 6.13 17.59
N ARG A 241 -16.87 4.81 17.41
CA ARG A 241 -17.70 3.93 18.24
C ARG A 241 -17.20 3.86 19.69
N ALA A 242 -15.90 4.06 19.93
CA ALA A 242 -15.33 4.15 21.27
C ALA A 242 -15.94 5.31 22.05
N THR A 243 -15.99 6.49 21.41
CA THR A 243 -16.60 7.68 21.99
C THR A 243 -18.10 7.47 22.22
N ALA A 244 -18.80 6.83 21.28
CA ALA A 244 -20.22 6.50 21.43
C ALA A 244 -20.49 5.56 22.62
N ARG A 245 -19.54 4.68 22.96
CA ARG A 245 -19.59 3.79 24.14
C ARG A 245 -19.07 4.43 25.43
N LYS A 246 -18.58 5.68 25.38
CA LYS A 246 -17.89 6.36 26.50
C LYS A 246 -16.64 5.61 26.97
N GLU A 247 -15.93 4.99 26.04
CA GLU A 247 -14.67 4.26 26.26
C GLU A 247 -13.46 4.98 25.62
N SER A 248 -13.64 6.23 25.19
CA SER A 248 -12.55 7.10 24.72
C SER A 248 -11.64 7.54 25.88
N LEU A 249 -10.40 7.88 25.57
CA LEU A 249 -9.46 8.41 26.57
C LEU A 249 -10.00 9.70 27.20
N SER A 250 -9.90 9.81 28.52
CA SER A 250 -10.08 11.08 29.23
C SER A 250 -8.88 11.99 29.00
N LYS A 251 -9.04 13.29 29.24
CA LYS A 251 -7.93 14.26 29.17
C LYS A 251 -6.75 13.88 30.08
N THR A 252 -7.03 13.26 31.22
CA THR A 252 -5.99 12.75 32.14
C THR A 252 -5.22 11.60 31.49
N ALA A 253 -5.93 10.65 30.87
CA ALA A 253 -5.31 9.52 30.19
C ALA A 253 -4.56 9.93 28.91
N GLU A 254 -5.09 10.88 28.14
CA GLU A 254 -4.41 11.49 26.99
C GLU A 254 -3.08 12.10 27.41
N THR A 255 -3.07 12.88 28.51
CA THR A 255 -1.85 13.52 29.02
C THR A 255 -0.84 12.47 29.47
N ALA A 256 -1.28 11.47 30.25
CA ALA A 256 -0.41 10.37 30.69
C ALA A 256 0.20 9.59 29.52
N LEU A 257 -0.57 9.37 28.44
CA LEU A 257 -0.10 8.71 27.22
C LEU A 257 0.97 9.53 26.51
N VAL A 258 0.73 10.83 26.31
CA VAL A 258 1.69 11.74 25.69
C VAL A 258 2.98 11.82 26.53
N ASP A 259 2.86 11.92 27.85
CA ASP A 259 4.02 11.98 28.75
C ASP A 259 4.87 10.69 28.68
N ALA A 260 4.23 9.51 28.66
CA ALA A 260 4.94 8.24 28.54
C ALA A 260 5.66 8.08 27.19
N ILE A 261 5.07 8.62 26.11
CA ILE A 261 5.68 8.68 24.79
C ILE A 261 6.89 9.62 24.80
N GLN A 262 6.75 10.82 25.36
CA GLN A 262 7.83 11.81 25.43
C GLN A 262 8.99 11.33 26.28
N SER A 263 8.70 10.65 27.41
CA SER A 263 9.73 10.08 28.27
C SER A 263 10.31 8.77 27.73
N GLN A 264 9.90 8.33 26.54
CA GLN A 264 10.27 7.05 25.91
C GLN A 264 10.17 5.85 26.86
N ARG A 265 9.18 5.85 27.77
CA ARG A 265 9.14 4.93 28.93
C ARG A 265 9.12 3.46 28.51
N HIS A 266 8.43 3.15 27.42
CA HIS A 266 8.24 1.78 26.97
C HIS A 266 8.94 1.46 25.64
N GLY A 267 9.53 2.45 24.96
CA GLY A 267 10.17 2.29 23.66
C GLY A 267 9.16 1.94 22.57
N ASP A 268 9.47 0.93 21.75
CA ASP A 268 8.57 0.45 20.69
C ASP A 268 7.42 -0.40 21.26
N THR A 269 6.27 0.23 21.44
CA THR A 269 5.14 -0.31 22.20
C THR A 269 3.82 0.01 21.51
N LEU A 270 2.94 -0.99 21.47
CA LEU A 270 1.52 -0.83 21.17
C LEU A 270 0.79 -0.42 22.46
N TYR A 271 0.37 0.83 22.55
CA TYR A 271 -0.57 1.25 23.58
C TYR A 271 -2.00 0.99 23.09
N PHE A 272 -2.88 0.46 23.93
CA PHE A 272 -4.28 0.26 23.61
C PHE A 272 -5.16 0.48 24.84
N TRP A 273 -6.42 0.86 24.67
CA TRP A 273 -7.31 1.18 25.80
C TRP A 273 -8.68 0.50 25.77
N ILE A 274 -9.11 -0.07 24.64
CA ILE A 274 -10.33 -0.87 24.59
C ILE A 274 -9.97 -2.34 24.62
N ARG A 275 -10.54 -3.06 25.58
CA ARG A 275 -10.18 -4.42 25.91
C ARG A 275 -11.21 -5.42 25.39
N MET A 276 -10.74 -6.55 24.90
CA MET A 276 -11.56 -7.65 24.39
C MET A 276 -12.41 -8.32 25.48
N ASP A 277 -11.89 -8.43 26.70
CA ASP A 277 -12.55 -9.10 27.83
C ASP A 277 -13.71 -8.30 28.44
N THR A 278 -13.72 -6.97 28.22
CA THR A 278 -14.84 -6.10 28.61
C THR A 278 -15.78 -5.79 27.45
N ASP A 279 -15.51 -6.31 26.25
CA ASP A 279 -16.34 -6.05 25.09
C ASP A 279 -17.72 -6.72 25.26
N PRO A 280 -18.84 -6.01 25.03
CA PRO A 280 -20.18 -6.60 25.12
C PRO A 280 -20.41 -7.75 24.14
N ARG A 281 -19.61 -7.86 23.07
CA ARG A 281 -19.61 -9.00 22.14
C ARG A 281 -18.96 -10.25 22.72
N ASN A 282 -18.29 -10.16 23.88
CA ASN A 282 -17.61 -11.26 24.55
C ASN A 282 -18.13 -11.53 25.98
N PRO A 283 -19.43 -11.79 26.18
CA PRO A 283 -19.99 -11.98 27.53
C PRO A 283 -19.42 -13.21 28.27
N LEU A 284 -18.96 -14.21 27.52
CA LEU A 284 -18.41 -15.45 28.05
C LEU A 284 -16.88 -15.41 28.25
N GLN A 285 -16.23 -14.26 28.01
CA GLN A 285 -14.78 -14.08 28.12
C GLN A 285 -13.99 -15.18 27.38
N GLN A 286 -14.40 -15.44 26.14
CA GLN A 286 -13.79 -16.44 25.27
C GLN A 286 -12.34 -16.09 24.95
N ASP A 287 -11.54 -17.12 24.62
CA ASP A 287 -10.18 -16.93 24.12
C ASP A 287 -10.16 -16.17 22.79
N PHE A 288 -8.98 -15.66 22.41
CA PHE A 288 -8.81 -14.78 21.26
C PHE A 288 -9.43 -15.33 19.96
N TRP A 289 -9.14 -16.58 19.62
CA TRP A 289 -9.58 -17.13 18.34
C TRP A 289 -11.06 -17.52 18.38
N THR A 290 -11.57 -17.97 19.53
CA THR A 290 -13.00 -18.26 19.71
C THR A 290 -13.84 -16.98 19.68
N PHE A 291 -13.37 -15.89 20.30
CA PHE A 291 -13.97 -14.57 20.16
C PHE A 291 -13.96 -14.10 18.69
N CYS A 292 -12.84 -14.29 17.98
CA CYS A 292 -12.75 -13.93 16.57
C CYS A 292 -13.78 -14.68 15.71
N ASP A 293 -13.97 -15.98 15.95
CA ASP A 293 -15.00 -16.77 15.28
C ASP A 293 -16.41 -16.26 15.62
N ALA A 294 -16.68 -15.97 16.90
CA ALA A 294 -17.98 -15.47 17.34
C ALA A 294 -18.41 -14.19 16.63
N ILE A 295 -17.49 -13.24 16.42
CA ILE A 295 -17.80 -11.98 15.73
C ILE A 295 -17.79 -12.10 14.19
N ASN A 296 -17.26 -13.19 13.62
CA ASN A 296 -17.13 -13.44 12.18
C ASN A 296 -17.85 -14.72 11.70
N ALA A 297 -19.03 -15.01 12.25
CA ALA A 297 -19.89 -16.12 11.80
C ALA A 297 -19.24 -17.52 11.88
N GLY A 298 -18.24 -17.74 12.73
CA GLY A 298 -17.53 -19.01 12.87
C GLY A 298 -16.40 -19.24 11.85
N HIS A 299 -16.13 -18.28 10.98
CA HIS A 299 -15.19 -18.45 9.85
C HIS A 299 -13.87 -17.70 10.02
N CYS A 300 -13.60 -17.03 11.16
CA CYS A 300 -12.38 -16.26 11.35
C CYS A 300 -11.13 -17.14 11.30
N LYS A 301 -11.07 -18.22 12.09
CA LYS A 301 -9.90 -19.11 12.15
C LYS A 301 -9.55 -19.64 10.75
N PHE A 302 -10.57 -20.05 10.00
CA PHE A 302 -10.41 -20.50 8.62
C PHE A 302 -9.87 -19.39 7.71
N ALA A 303 -10.55 -18.25 7.65
CA ALA A 303 -10.15 -17.14 6.78
C ALA A 303 -8.74 -16.61 7.10
N PHE A 304 -8.39 -16.54 8.38
CA PHE A 304 -7.06 -16.12 8.81
C PHE A 304 -5.99 -17.13 8.39
N SER A 305 -6.25 -18.43 8.56
CA SER A 305 -5.33 -19.49 8.17
C SER A 305 -5.09 -19.51 6.65
N GLU A 306 -6.16 -19.37 5.85
CA GLU A 306 -6.08 -19.37 4.40
C GLU A 306 -5.39 -18.11 3.87
N ALA A 307 -5.70 -16.93 4.43
CA ALA A 307 -5.02 -15.69 4.07
C ALA A 307 -3.52 -15.77 4.39
N LEU A 308 -3.12 -16.29 5.56
CA LEU A 308 -1.70 -16.48 5.89
C LEU A 308 -1.01 -17.49 4.97
N LYS A 309 -1.63 -18.64 4.68
CA LYS A 309 -1.08 -19.62 3.75
C LYS A 309 -0.79 -18.98 2.40
N LYS A 310 -1.77 -18.26 1.87
CA LYS A 310 -1.68 -17.61 0.56
C LYS A 310 -0.66 -16.50 0.54
N MET A 311 -0.64 -15.66 1.57
CA MET A 311 0.33 -14.58 1.72
C MET A 311 1.77 -15.10 1.79
N TYR A 312 2.02 -16.18 2.54
CA TYR A 312 3.36 -16.76 2.69
C TYR A 312 3.70 -17.85 1.67
N GLY A 313 2.82 -18.16 0.70
CA GLY A 313 3.04 -19.23 -0.28
C GLY A 313 3.15 -20.64 0.33
N ILE A 314 2.50 -20.90 1.47
CA ILE A 314 2.58 -22.18 2.18
C ILE A 314 1.63 -23.21 1.56
N ASN A 315 2.08 -24.47 1.48
CA ASN A 315 1.29 -25.61 1.02
C ASN A 315 -0.04 -25.78 1.79
N HIS A 316 -1.07 -26.29 1.11
CA HIS A 316 -2.44 -26.38 1.62
C HIS A 316 -2.63 -27.16 2.94
N ASN A 317 -1.67 -28.02 3.32
CA ASN A 317 -1.73 -28.87 4.52
C ASN A 317 -1.46 -28.12 5.84
N TRP A 318 -1.04 -26.85 5.80
CA TRP A 318 -0.68 -26.10 7.02
C TRP A 318 -1.89 -25.52 7.75
N THR A 319 -2.49 -26.21 8.71
CA THR A 319 -3.69 -25.70 9.42
C THR A 319 -3.38 -24.92 10.70
N SER A 320 -2.11 -24.67 11.01
CA SER A 320 -1.72 -24.01 12.26
C SER A 320 -1.91 -22.49 12.20
N LEU A 321 -2.64 -21.95 13.18
CA LEU A 321 -2.74 -20.51 13.43
C LEU A 321 -1.61 -20.03 14.35
N PRO A 322 -1.24 -18.74 14.28
CA PRO A 322 -0.35 -18.14 15.26
C PRO A 322 -0.94 -18.31 16.68
N PRO A 323 -0.17 -18.86 17.65
CA PRO A 323 -0.68 -19.12 18.98
C PRO A 323 -0.91 -17.82 19.75
N MET A 324 -2.13 -17.66 20.26
CA MET A 324 -2.55 -16.53 21.08
C MET A 324 -2.84 -17.06 22.50
N PRO A 325 -2.00 -16.73 23.50
CA PRO A 325 -2.07 -17.37 24.82
C PRO A 325 -3.31 -16.96 25.63
N ILE A 326 -3.66 -17.82 26.59
CA ILE A 326 -4.64 -17.56 27.65
C ILE A 326 -3.85 -17.36 28.96
N ASP A 327 -3.27 -16.17 29.12
CA ASP A 327 -2.38 -15.83 30.25
C ASP A 327 -3.04 -14.86 31.27
N GLY A 328 -4.36 -14.63 31.13
CA GLY A 328 -5.14 -13.72 31.98
C GLY A 328 -5.00 -12.24 31.61
N ASP A 329 -4.16 -11.91 30.62
CA ASP A 329 -4.14 -10.59 29.98
C ASP A 329 -5.19 -10.53 28.84
N THR A 330 -5.30 -9.39 28.18
CA THR A 330 -6.40 -9.07 27.25
C THR A 330 -5.88 -8.39 25.99
N TRP A 331 -6.70 -8.42 24.94
CA TRP A 331 -6.36 -7.98 23.60
C TRP A 331 -7.05 -6.66 23.23
N SER A 332 -6.46 -5.92 22.28
CA SER A 332 -7.04 -4.68 21.76
C SER A 332 -8.23 -4.98 20.85
N VAL A 333 -9.28 -4.16 20.95
CA VAL A 333 -10.42 -4.18 20.02
C VAL A 333 -10.72 -2.75 19.51
N MET A 334 -11.61 -2.65 18.52
CA MET A 334 -12.16 -1.40 17.96
C MET A 334 -11.10 -0.39 17.48
N HIS A 335 -9.98 -0.87 16.94
CA HIS A 335 -8.92 -0.03 16.38
C HIS A 335 -8.48 1.14 17.28
N SER A 336 -8.45 0.91 18.60
CA SER A 336 -8.22 1.94 19.61
C SER A 336 -6.86 1.74 20.26
N TRP A 337 -5.83 2.21 19.54
CA TRP A 337 -4.43 1.97 19.85
C TRP A 337 -3.50 3.06 19.28
N VAL A 338 -2.27 3.11 19.80
CA VAL A 338 -1.19 4.03 19.40
C VAL A 338 0.13 3.26 19.24
N LEU A 339 0.89 3.58 18.19
CA LEU A 339 2.18 2.99 17.84
C LEU A 339 3.20 4.06 17.40
N PRO A 340 4.52 3.78 17.47
CA PRO A 340 5.49 4.55 16.72
C PRO A 340 5.15 4.50 15.22
N THR A 341 5.33 5.62 14.52
CA THR A 341 5.00 5.72 13.08
C THR A 341 5.79 4.69 12.26
N ARG A 342 7.03 4.39 12.64
CA ARG A 342 7.82 3.29 12.04
C ARG A 342 7.11 1.95 12.15
N SER A 343 6.73 1.55 13.36
CA SER A 343 6.06 0.28 13.65
C SER A 343 4.69 0.19 12.96
N PHE A 344 3.97 1.31 12.84
CA PHE A 344 2.76 1.39 12.05
C PHE A 344 2.99 1.06 10.57
N LEU A 345 4.06 1.57 9.95
CA LEU A 345 4.36 1.26 8.54
C LEU A 345 4.72 -0.22 8.33
N GLU A 346 5.44 -0.82 9.28
CA GLU A 346 5.71 -2.26 9.26
C GLU A 346 4.41 -3.08 9.37
N PHE A 347 3.49 -2.65 10.23
CA PHE A 347 2.16 -3.25 10.34
C PHE A 347 1.33 -3.08 9.08
N VAL A 348 1.37 -1.91 8.45
CA VAL A 348 0.64 -1.65 7.20
C VAL A 348 1.18 -2.51 6.06
N MET A 349 2.50 -2.68 5.97
CA MET A 349 3.14 -3.57 4.99
C MET A 349 2.68 -5.02 5.15
N PHE A 350 2.64 -5.52 6.38
CA PHE A 350 2.10 -6.85 6.67
C PHE A 350 0.60 -6.94 6.32
N SER A 351 -0.19 -5.99 6.82
CA SER A 351 -1.65 -6.06 6.69
C SER A 351 -2.15 -5.86 5.27
N ARG A 352 -1.47 -5.10 4.42
CA ARG A 352 -1.85 -4.97 3.02
C ARG A 352 -1.70 -6.27 2.25
N MET A 353 -0.64 -7.03 2.49
CA MET A 353 -0.42 -8.35 1.87
C MET A 353 -1.44 -9.35 2.40
N PHE A 354 -1.74 -9.28 3.70
CA PHE A 354 -2.79 -10.09 4.31
C PHE A 354 -4.17 -9.80 3.70
N VAL A 355 -4.53 -8.52 3.54
CA VAL A 355 -5.80 -8.09 2.93
C VAL A 355 -5.86 -8.46 1.46
N ASP A 356 -4.76 -8.34 0.72
CA ASP A 356 -4.67 -8.81 -0.67
C ASP A 356 -4.99 -10.31 -0.76
N ALA A 357 -4.32 -11.13 0.06
CA ALA A 357 -4.55 -12.56 0.12
C ALA A 357 -6.00 -12.93 0.51
N LEU A 358 -6.54 -12.25 1.53
CA LEU A 358 -7.91 -12.42 1.99
C LEU A 358 -8.91 -12.10 0.87
N ASP A 359 -8.72 -10.97 0.20
CA ASP A 359 -9.64 -10.51 -0.84
C ASP A 359 -9.59 -11.37 -2.10
N THR A 360 -8.42 -11.85 -2.51
CA THR A 360 -8.31 -12.84 -3.61
C THR A 360 -8.99 -14.17 -3.26
N GLN A 361 -9.24 -14.48 -1.97
CA GLN A 361 -9.94 -15.71 -1.56
C GLN A 361 -11.47 -15.53 -1.58
N PHE A 362 -11.97 -14.40 -1.05
CA PHE A 362 -13.39 -14.25 -0.71
C PHE A 362 -14.17 -13.27 -1.59
N TYR A 363 -13.52 -12.62 -2.55
CA TYR A 363 -14.19 -11.57 -3.32
C TYR A 363 -15.35 -12.05 -4.18
N ASP A 364 -15.20 -13.16 -4.91
CA ASP A 364 -16.25 -13.62 -5.83
C ASP A 364 -17.53 -13.97 -5.05
N ASP A 365 -17.37 -14.61 -3.89
CA ASP A 365 -18.45 -14.88 -2.94
C ASP A 365 -19.09 -13.57 -2.46
N ASN A 366 -18.26 -12.58 -2.10
CA ASN A 366 -18.72 -11.27 -1.64
C ASN A 366 -19.46 -10.47 -2.73
N GLN A 367 -19.05 -10.58 -4.01
CA GLN A 367 -19.75 -9.94 -5.13
C GLN A 367 -21.12 -10.55 -5.39
N SER A 368 -21.32 -11.83 -5.07
CA SER A 368 -22.64 -12.47 -5.10
C SER A 368 -23.59 -11.95 -4.01
N GLY A 369 -23.11 -11.04 -3.14
CA GLY A 369 -23.86 -10.45 -2.04
C GLY A 369 -23.83 -11.28 -0.75
N HIS A 370 -23.00 -12.33 -0.68
CA HIS A 370 -22.83 -13.17 0.49
C HIS A 370 -21.44 -12.96 1.09
N CYS A 371 -21.37 -12.46 2.32
CA CYS A 371 -20.12 -12.38 3.05
C CYS A 371 -19.93 -13.62 3.92
N CYS A 372 -18.90 -14.43 3.67
CA CYS A 372 -18.62 -15.63 4.47
C CYS A 372 -18.30 -15.32 5.95
N LEU A 373 -17.83 -14.10 6.24
CA LEU A 373 -17.51 -13.63 7.59
C LEU A 373 -18.69 -12.98 8.32
N SER A 374 -19.89 -12.97 7.73
CA SER A 374 -21.09 -12.40 8.33
C SER A 374 -22.29 -13.31 8.15
N LEU A 375 -23.10 -13.42 9.20
CA LEU A 375 -24.37 -14.17 9.19
C LEU A 375 -25.45 -13.52 8.32
N TYR A 376 -25.35 -12.22 8.08
CA TYR A 376 -26.29 -11.44 7.27
C TYR A 376 -25.58 -10.87 6.04
N LYS A 377 -26.37 -10.37 5.08
CA LYS A 377 -25.88 -9.50 3.99
C LYS A 377 -25.30 -8.21 4.59
N ASP A 378 -24.09 -8.32 5.13
CA ASP A 378 -23.37 -7.25 5.79
C ASP A 378 -22.40 -6.65 4.79
N LYS A 379 -22.37 -5.33 4.75
CA LYS A 379 -21.46 -4.57 3.91
C LYS A 379 -20.04 -4.59 4.46
N HIS A 380 -19.85 -5.02 5.71
CA HIS A 380 -18.61 -4.90 6.48
C HIS A 380 -17.77 -6.17 6.54
N CYS A 381 -17.59 -6.84 5.41
CA CYS A 381 -17.15 -8.24 5.40
C CYS A 381 -15.80 -8.51 6.07
N TYR A 382 -14.78 -7.68 5.84
CA TYR A 382 -13.44 -7.90 6.41
C TYR A 382 -13.25 -7.18 7.75
N SER A 383 -14.05 -6.15 8.02
CA SER A 383 -13.83 -5.20 9.12
C SER A 383 -13.55 -5.83 10.49
N ARG A 384 -14.36 -6.81 10.91
CA ARG A 384 -14.29 -7.44 12.25
C ARG A 384 -13.08 -8.37 12.38
N LEU A 385 -12.71 -9.05 11.31
CA LEU A 385 -11.48 -9.84 11.26
C LEU A 385 -10.25 -8.92 11.33
N LEU A 386 -10.26 -7.84 10.54
CA LEU A 386 -9.16 -6.87 10.49
C LEU A 386 -9.01 -6.08 11.81
N GLU A 387 -10.09 -5.93 12.58
CA GLU A 387 -10.10 -5.40 13.95
C GLU A 387 -9.06 -6.08 14.84
N LEU A 388 -8.90 -7.40 14.68
CA LEU A 388 -8.06 -8.23 15.54
C LEU A 388 -6.65 -8.46 14.96
N LEU A 389 -6.41 -8.11 13.70
CA LEU A 389 -5.16 -8.38 12.99
C LEU A 389 -3.94 -7.75 13.67
N ILE A 390 -4.10 -6.56 14.27
CA ILE A 390 -2.99 -5.88 14.96
C ILE A 390 -2.49 -6.65 16.18
N ASN A 391 -3.37 -7.37 16.88
CA ASN A 391 -2.97 -8.16 18.06
C ASN A 391 -2.03 -9.29 17.64
N VAL A 392 -2.37 -9.99 16.56
CA VAL A 392 -1.54 -11.06 16.00
C VAL A 392 -0.20 -10.50 15.56
N TRP A 393 -0.20 -9.41 14.78
CA TRP A 393 1.04 -8.79 14.35
C TRP A 393 1.91 -8.33 15.53
N ALA A 394 1.36 -7.57 16.48
CA ALA A 394 2.11 -7.02 17.60
C ALA A 394 2.65 -8.11 18.53
N TYR A 395 1.87 -9.16 18.77
CA TYR A 395 2.31 -10.29 19.59
C TYR A 395 3.47 -11.05 18.94
N HIS A 396 3.33 -11.44 17.67
CA HIS A 396 4.32 -12.27 16.99
C HIS A 396 5.53 -11.51 16.45
N SER A 397 5.44 -10.19 16.24
CA SER A 397 6.58 -9.30 15.91
C SER A 397 7.36 -8.81 17.16
N ALA A 398 7.05 -9.36 18.34
CA ALA A 398 7.73 -9.05 19.60
C ALA A 398 7.58 -7.59 20.08
N ARG A 399 6.47 -6.92 19.73
CA ARG A 399 6.15 -5.59 20.26
C ARG A 399 5.64 -5.70 21.69
N LYS A 400 6.05 -4.75 22.55
CA LYS A 400 5.42 -4.61 23.87
C LYS A 400 3.98 -4.17 23.67
N MET A 401 3.08 -4.68 24.51
CA MET A 401 1.67 -4.31 24.49
C MET A 401 1.33 -3.75 25.86
N VAL A 402 0.84 -2.51 25.90
CA VAL A 402 0.55 -1.81 27.15
C VAL A 402 -0.89 -1.34 27.12
N TYR A 403 -1.67 -1.86 28.06
CA TYR A 403 -3.01 -1.37 28.31
C TYR A 403 -2.94 -0.01 29.02
N VAL A 404 -3.72 0.94 28.54
CA VAL A 404 -3.93 2.27 29.12
C VAL A 404 -5.36 2.34 29.64
N ASN A 405 -5.53 2.59 30.93
CA ASN A 405 -6.85 2.82 31.49
C ASN A 405 -7.42 4.16 30.97
N PRO A 406 -8.60 4.16 30.31
CA PRO A 406 -9.11 5.35 29.64
C PRO A 406 -9.50 6.48 30.61
N ASP A 407 -9.86 6.17 31.85
CA ASP A 407 -10.28 7.18 32.83
C ASP A 407 -9.08 7.77 33.58
N THR A 408 -8.16 6.91 34.02
CA THR A 408 -7.07 7.27 34.96
C THR A 408 -5.72 7.49 34.28
N GLY A 409 -5.51 6.94 33.07
CA GLY A 409 -4.21 6.93 32.41
C GLY A 409 -3.21 5.93 32.97
N LEU A 410 -3.63 5.06 33.91
CA LEU A 410 -2.75 4.01 34.44
C LEU A 410 -2.37 3.01 33.36
N MET A 411 -1.07 2.71 33.28
CA MET A 411 -0.50 1.84 32.25
C MET A 411 -0.03 0.51 32.82
N ARG A 412 -0.39 -0.58 32.16
CA ARG A 412 0.03 -1.95 32.53
C ARG A 412 0.47 -2.72 31.29
N GLU A 413 1.66 -3.33 31.35
CA GLU A 413 2.11 -4.24 30.29
C GLU A 413 1.28 -5.52 30.30
N HIS A 414 0.69 -5.85 29.15
CA HIS A 414 -0.08 -7.05 28.89
C HIS A 414 0.73 -8.01 28.00
N HIS A 415 0.57 -9.30 28.26
CA HIS A 415 1.32 -10.39 27.66
C HIS A 415 2.82 -10.11 27.78
N LYS A 416 3.43 -10.12 28.97
CA LYS A 416 4.82 -9.64 29.13
C LYS A 416 5.81 -10.27 28.15
N LEU A 417 6.66 -9.47 27.50
CA LEU A 417 7.57 -9.94 26.43
C LEU A 417 8.47 -11.11 26.87
N LYS A 418 8.91 -11.11 28.13
CA LYS A 418 9.75 -12.17 28.72
C LYS A 418 9.07 -13.54 28.67
N ASN A 419 7.75 -13.59 28.79
CA ASN A 419 6.96 -14.82 28.82
C ASN A 419 6.71 -15.37 27.41
N ARG A 420 6.93 -14.57 26.35
CA ARG A 420 6.58 -14.93 24.96
C ARG A 420 7.70 -15.63 24.18
N ARG A 421 8.93 -15.71 24.70
CA ARG A 421 10.17 -16.03 23.95
C ARG A 421 10.17 -17.34 23.14
N SER A 422 9.30 -18.30 23.43
CA SER A 422 9.16 -19.57 22.69
C SER A 422 7.83 -19.70 21.93
N GLN A 423 6.89 -18.78 22.11
CA GLN A 423 5.53 -18.86 21.55
C GLN A 423 5.36 -17.97 20.31
N MET A 424 6.21 -16.94 20.17
CA MET A 424 6.12 -15.99 19.07
C MET A 424 6.61 -16.57 17.74
N TRP A 425 6.01 -16.11 16.65
CA TRP A 425 6.38 -16.50 15.29
C TRP A 425 7.29 -15.43 14.67
N VAL A 426 8.32 -15.02 15.43
CA VAL A 426 9.14 -13.84 15.12
C VAL A 426 9.74 -13.88 13.73
N LYS A 427 10.14 -15.06 13.24
CA LYS A 427 10.71 -15.21 11.89
C LYS A 427 9.72 -14.77 10.80
N TRP A 428 8.46 -15.21 10.90
CA TRP A 428 7.42 -14.91 9.92
C TRP A 428 7.01 -13.44 9.95
N PHE A 429 6.96 -12.84 11.15
CA PHE A 429 6.56 -11.45 11.36
C PHE A 429 7.75 -10.48 11.44
N SER A 430 8.95 -10.91 11.04
CA SER A 430 10.13 -10.06 11.07
C SER A 430 10.04 -8.99 9.97
N TYR A 431 10.52 -7.79 10.27
CA TYR A 431 10.56 -6.71 9.27
C TYR A 431 11.23 -7.16 7.97
N ALA A 432 12.36 -7.88 8.06
CA ALA A 432 13.10 -8.35 6.90
C ALA A 432 12.28 -9.30 6.02
N THR A 433 11.56 -10.25 6.64
CA THR A 433 10.70 -11.20 5.91
C THR A 433 9.52 -10.49 5.25
N VAL A 434 8.80 -9.67 6.01
CA VAL A 434 7.63 -8.92 5.50
C VAL A 434 8.06 -7.97 4.37
N LYS A 435 9.21 -7.31 4.53
CA LYS A 435 9.77 -6.39 3.53
C LYS A 435 10.18 -7.11 2.24
N SER A 436 10.87 -8.24 2.34
CA SER A 436 11.24 -9.06 1.17
C SER A 436 10.00 -9.47 0.39
N MET A 437 9.00 -10.05 1.06
CA MET A 437 7.77 -10.52 0.41
C MET A 437 7.01 -9.39 -0.29
N ASP A 438 7.00 -8.21 0.32
CA ASP A 438 6.33 -7.05 -0.24
C ASP A 438 7.06 -6.46 -1.46
N GLU A 439 8.39 -6.56 -1.50
CA GLU A 439 9.19 -6.23 -2.68
C GLU A 439 9.05 -7.30 -3.78
N ASP A 440 8.99 -8.59 -3.43
CA ASP A 440 8.79 -9.70 -4.37
C ASP A 440 7.43 -9.58 -5.08
N LEU A 441 6.36 -9.31 -4.32
CA LEU A 441 5.03 -9.03 -4.89
C LEU A 441 5.04 -7.82 -5.83
N ALA A 442 5.95 -6.87 -5.59
CA ALA A 442 6.12 -5.69 -6.39
C ALA A 442 6.81 -5.92 -7.71
N GLU A 443 7.85 -6.73 -7.68
CA GLU A 443 8.51 -7.20 -8.88
C GLU A 443 7.53 -8.03 -9.74
N GLU A 444 6.73 -8.90 -9.13
CA GLU A 444 5.74 -9.71 -9.84
C GLU A 444 4.69 -8.87 -10.58
N LEU A 445 4.17 -7.81 -9.98
CA LEU A 445 3.20 -6.94 -10.68
C LEU A 445 3.80 -6.12 -11.80
N ASP A 446 5.10 -5.84 -11.71
CA ASP A 446 5.80 -5.08 -12.74
C ASP A 446 6.11 -5.92 -13.98
N SER A 447 5.86 -7.24 -13.93
CA SER A 447 5.91 -8.16 -15.06
C SER A 447 4.63 -8.10 -15.93
N ASP A 448 4.77 -8.37 -17.22
CA ASP A 448 3.74 -8.08 -18.25
C ASP A 448 2.46 -8.97 -18.18
N HIS A 449 2.29 -9.83 -17.17
CA HIS A 449 1.19 -10.81 -17.12
C HIS A 449 0.46 -10.90 -15.77
N PRO A 450 -0.23 -9.85 -15.30
CA PRO A 450 -1.06 -9.97 -14.10
C PRO A 450 -2.35 -10.76 -14.40
N GLN A 451 -2.28 -12.09 -14.35
CA GLN A 451 -3.45 -12.97 -14.52
C GLN A 451 -4.39 -13.00 -13.30
N LYS A 452 -3.99 -12.42 -12.15
CA LYS A 452 -4.72 -12.53 -10.87
C LYS A 452 -5.17 -11.16 -10.37
N ARG A 453 -6.38 -11.14 -9.81
CA ARG A 453 -6.94 -9.99 -9.12
C ARG A 453 -6.18 -9.71 -7.82
N ARG A 454 -5.55 -8.52 -7.74
CA ARG A 454 -4.78 -8.03 -6.60
C ARG A 454 -5.26 -6.62 -6.21
N LEU A 455 -5.41 -6.40 -4.90
CA LEU A 455 -5.62 -5.07 -4.30
C LEU A 455 -4.30 -4.34 -4.14
N TRP A 456 -3.23 -5.07 -3.87
CA TRP A 456 -1.88 -4.55 -3.90
C TRP A 456 -1.53 -4.11 -5.34
N PRO A 457 -0.93 -2.94 -5.57
CA PRO A 457 -0.36 -1.99 -4.62
C PRO A 457 -1.34 -0.85 -4.25
N SER A 458 -2.61 -0.96 -4.63
CA SER A 458 -3.64 0.06 -4.38
C SER A 458 -3.97 0.26 -2.90
N THR A 459 -3.37 -0.53 -2.01
CA THR A 459 -3.52 -0.49 -0.54
C THR A 459 -2.35 0.18 0.17
N GLY A 460 -1.28 0.60 -0.52
CA GLY A 460 -0.20 1.35 0.13
C GLY A 460 1.06 1.55 -0.73
N GLU A 461 1.95 2.41 -0.27
CA GLU A 461 3.21 2.71 -0.96
C GLU A 461 4.26 1.62 -0.75
N VAL A 462 4.96 1.23 -1.81
CA VAL A 462 5.99 0.20 -1.79
C VAL A 462 7.26 0.82 -2.32
N PHE A 463 8.33 0.73 -1.55
CA PHE A 463 9.65 1.10 -2.03
C PHE A 463 10.37 -0.16 -2.47
N TRP A 464 10.58 -0.33 -3.78
CA TRP A 464 11.37 -1.42 -4.35
C TRP A 464 12.15 -0.93 -5.59
N GLN A 465 13.20 -1.65 -5.97
CA GLN A 465 14.23 -1.13 -6.86
C GLN A 465 13.75 -0.87 -8.29
N GLY A 466 13.01 -1.80 -8.90
CA GLY A 466 12.58 -1.63 -10.28
C GLY A 466 11.63 -0.45 -10.45
N MET A 467 10.78 -0.14 -9.46
CA MET A 467 9.98 1.09 -9.47
C MET A 467 10.85 2.34 -9.42
N TYR A 468 11.88 2.36 -8.58
CA TYR A 468 12.82 3.48 -8.52
C TYR A 468 13.60 3.65 -9.83
N GLU A 469 14.03 2.56 -10.46
CA GLU A 469 14.71 2.59 -11.76
C GLU A 469 13.79 3.04 -12.90
N LYS A 470 12.53 2.57 -12.92
CA LYS A 470 11.49 3.04 -13.83
C LYS A 470 11.20 4.53 -13.63
N GLU A 471 11.06 5.00 -12.39
CA GLU A 471 10.84 6.43 -12.13
C GLU A 471 12.06 7.27 -12.53
N ARG A 472 13.28 6.78 -12.28
CA ARG A 472 14.53 7.43 -12.68
C ARG A 472 14.67 7.52 -14.19
N THR A 473 14.41 6.44 -14.92
CA THR A 473 14.47 6.41 -16.38
C THR A 473 13.40 7.31 -16.99
N GLN A 474 12.19 7.33 -16.43
CA GLN A 474 11.13 8.26 -16.84
C GLN A 474 11.51 9.72 -16.60
N ARG A 475 12.05 10.06 -15.43
CA ARG A 475 12.56 11.41 -15.12
C ARG A 475 13.67 11.81 -16.10
N ASN A 476 14.54 10.88 -16.51
CA ASN A 476 15.57 11.14 -17.51
C ASN A 476 14.97 11.40 -18.90
N ARG A 477 14.00 10.59 -19.34
CA ARG A 477 13.26 10.81 -20.60
C ARG A 477 12.55 12.17 -20.61
N ASP A 478 11.92 12.55 -19.50
CA ASP A 478 11.26 13.86 -19.38
C ASP A 478 12.25 15.02 -19.40
N LYS A 479 13.43 14.87 -18.76
CA LYS A 479 14.51 15.85 -18.84
C LYS A 479 15.03 16.01 -20.27
N GLU A 480 15.20 14.90 -21.00
CA GLU A 480 15.60 14.93 -22.41
C GLU A 480 14.53 15.58 -23.29
N LYS A 481 13.25 15.27 -23.07
CA LYS A 481 12.12 15.90 -23.75
C LYS A 481 12.09 17.41 -23.50
N ARG A 482 12.29 17.86 -22.25
CA ARG A 482 12.40 19.29 -21.90
C ARG A 482 13.60 19.96 -22.55
N LYS A 483 14.76 19.29 -22.59
CA LYS A 483 15.96 19.78 -23.30
C LYS A 483 15.69 19.94 -24.80
N LYS A 484 15.03 18.95 -25.43
CA LYS A 484 14.65 19.01 -26.85
C LYS A 484 13.66 20.15 -27.12
N GLN A 485 12.61 20.27 -26.31
CA GLN A 485 11.64 21.38 -26.41
C GLN A 485 12.30 22.76 -26.21
N SER A 486 13.26 22.87 -25.29
CA SER A 486 14.03 24.11 -25.10
C SER A 486 14.89 24.44 -26.32
N LYS A 487 15.61 23.45 -26.87
CA LYS A 487 16.38 23.61 -28.11
C LYS A 487 15.49 24.00 -29.29
N ASP A 488 14.32 23.37 -29.43
CA ASP A 488 13.34 23.67 -30.48
C ASP A 488 12.68 25.05 -30.30
N LYS A 489 12.55 25.53 -29.05
CA LYS A 489 12.07 26.90 -28.76
C LYS A 489 13.14 27.93 -29.15
N ILE A 490 14.41 27.67 -28.82
CA ILE A 490 15.53 28.55 -29.17
C ILE A 490 15.74 28.58 -30.70
N SER A 491 15.67 27.43 -31.38
CA SER A 491 15.77 27.38 -32.84
C SER A 491 14.64 28.16 -33.51
N ARG A 492 13.40 28.04 -33.00
CA ARG A 492 12.26 28.86 -33.45
C ARG A 492 12.45 30.36 -33.22
N ILE A 493 13.08 30.78 -32.13
CA ILE A 493 13.37 32.19 -31.89
C ILE A 493 14.46 32.67 -32.85
N ARG A 494 15.50 31.86 -33.09
CA ARG A 494 16.59 32.21 -34.03
C ARG A 494 16.15 32.23 -35.49
N SER A 495 15.18 31.38 -35.87
CA SER A 495 14.64 31.34 -37.23
C SER A 495 13.55 32.36 -37.50
N ARG A 496 13.04 33.05 -36.46
CA ARG A 496 12.17 34.20 -36.65
C ARG A 496 12.98 35.31 -37.33
N HIS A 497 12.52 35.71 -38.51
CA HIS A 497 13.05 36.87 -39.19
C HIS A 497 12.84 38.09 -38.29
N HIS A 498 13.93 38.67 -37.79
CA HIS A 498 13.87 39.94 -37.07
C HIS A 498 13.32 40.99 -38.04
N GLN A 499 12.16 41.58 -37.74
CA GLN A 499 11.71 42.77 -38.47
C GLN A 499 12.84 43.80 -38.41
N LYS A 500 13.32 44.24 -39.58
CA LYS A 500 14.23 45.38 -39.67
C LYS A 500 13.58 46.53 -38.93
N THR A 501 14.27 47.09 -37.95
CA THR A 501 13.84 48.30 -37.26
C THR A 501 13.57 49.37 -38.33
N ILE A 502 12.32 49.82 -38.42
CA ILE A 502 11.96 50.96 -39.27
C ILE A 502 12.85 52.11 -38.82
N GLY A 503 13.63 52.66 -39.75
CA GLY A 503 14.62 53.69 -39.50
C GLY A 503 14.02 54.84 -38.69
N LYS A 504 14.84 55.40 -37.79
CA LYS A 504 14.49 56.55 -36.96
C LYS A 504 13.80 57.61 -37.83
N TYR A 505 12.57 57.96 -37.48
CA TYR A 505 11.87 59.10 -38.05
C TYR A 505 12.69 60.36 -37.77
N VAL A 506 13.37 60.89 -38.78
CA VAL A 506 14.04 62.18 -38.71
C VAL A 506 12.95 63.23 -38.90
N LYS A 507 12.62 63.93 -37.82
CA LYS A 507 11.77 65.13 -37.85
C LYS A 507 12.39 66.13 -38.85
N PRO A 508 11.65 66.66 -39.84
CA PRO A 508 12.14 67.77 -40.65
C PRO A 508 12.48 68.97 -39.73
N LEU A 509 13.60 69.64 -39.98
CA LEU A 509 14.00 70.84 -39.25
C LEU A 509 12.91 71.91 -39.36
N PRO A 510 12.51 72.58 -38.27
CA PRO A 510 11.71 73.79 -38.33
C PRO A 510 12.49 74.88 -39.09
N GLU A 511 11.81 75.58 -39.99
CA GLU A 511 12.36 76.70 -40.74
C GLU A 511 13.04 77.70 -39.82
N ALA A 512 14.28 78.06 -40.19
CA ALA A 512 15.08 79.03 -39.49
C ALA A 512 14.43 80.42 -39.61
N VAL A 513 13.85 80.90 -38.52
CA VAL A 513 13.61 82.33 -38.31
C VAL A 513 14.64 82.82 -37.29
N GLU A 514 15.58 83.59 -37.85
CA GLU A 514 16.31 84.71 -37.27
C GLU A 514 17.33 84.52 -36.13
N VAL A 515 18.60 84.59 -36.56
CA VAL A 515 19.62 85.60 -36.21
C VAL A 515 20.10 85.74 -34.75
N SER A 516 21.43 85.73 -34.67
CA SER A 516 22.34 86.49 -33.78
C SER A 516 22.91 85.87 -32.49
N ASN A 517 24.21 85.59 -32.62
CA ASN A 517 25.32 86.05 -31.78
C ASN A 517 25.81 85.18 -30.63
N SER A 518 27.00 84.59 -30.90
CA SER A 518 28.24 84.71 -30.11
C SER A 518 28.15 84.33 -28.62
N THR A 519 28.93 83.42 -28.06
CA THR A 519 30.39 83.52 -27.93
C THR A 519 30.88 82.35 -27.05
N VAL A 520 32.06 81.80 -27.40
CA VAL A 520 33.21 81.61 -26.49
C VAL A 520 33.19 80.48 -25.43
N VAL A 521 34.13 79.55 -25.66
CA VAL A 521 35.11 78.96 -24.71
C VAL A 521 34.55 77.98 -23.66
N VAL A 522 34.85 76.68 -23.76
CA VAL A 522 36.14 75.95 -23.62
C VAL A 522 36.39 75.46 -22.19
N ALA A 523 36.76 74.18 -22.17
CA ALA A 523 37.66 73.49 -21.24
C ALA A 523 37.15 72.96 -19.89
N ARG A 524 37.22 71.62 -19.84
CA ARG A 524 38.15 70.82 -19.02
C ARG A 524 37.64 70.22 -17.69
N LEU A 525 37.82 68.90 -17.70
CA LEU A 525 38.58 68.08 -16.73
C LEU A 525 37.86 67.49 -15.51
N LEU A 526 38.03 66.16 -15.45
CA LEU A 526 38.27 65.32 -14.27
C LEU A 526 37.04 65.09 -13.38
N ARG A 527 36.72 63.86 -12.99
CA ARG A 527 37.58 62.79 -12.52
C ARG A 527 36.87 61.45 -12.64
#